data_AF-A0A7S3MBL6-F1
#
_entry.id   AF-A0A7S3MBL6-F1
#
_cell.length_a   1.000
_cell.length_b   1.000
_cell.length_c   1.000
_cell.angle_alpha   90.00
_cell.angle_beta   90.00
_cell.angle_gamma   90.00
#
_symmetry.space_group_name_H-M   'P 1'
#
loop_
_entity.id
_entity.type
_entity.pdbx_description
1 polymer ?
#
loop_
_entity_poly.entity_id
_entity_poly.type
_entity_poly.pdbx_seq_one_letter_code
_entity_poly.pdbx_strand_id
1 'polypeptide(L)'
;SKKMAEKEVSKSRFPTDIQGKIDTAIDYKNKGNEFFKNGMFKKAIVNYSMALAFTKGLPGRKQGLEGVSQMAMNESIGSEEQISPEQDAAVGELDVVIKTNIATCHMKLSDPVKSLEVIREALSINPNAWKTLMRKAEATLMINDPEKAVKILTEASTHAADEAAQTAILKVKEKAQKVIKQQEAKQRKAFGNIFEKANALDDAK
;
A
#
# COMPACT_ATOMS: atom_id res chain seq x y z
N SER A 1 38.29 -9.48 -46.25
CA SER A 1 38.99 -9.47 -44.95
C SER A 1 38.42 -8.41 -44.03
N LYS A 2 38.06 -8.83 -42.82
CA LYS A 2 37.75 -8.06 -41.60
C LYS A 2 36.50 -7.16 -41.58
N LYS A 3 35.42 -7.80 -41.12
CA LYS A 3 34.42 -7.21 -40.20
C LYS A 3 35.14 -6.40 -39.11
N MET A 4 34.76 -5.14 -38.92
CA MET A 4 34.91 -4.47 -37.63
C MET A 4 33.51 -4.21 -37.10
N ALA A 5 33.05 -5.17 -36.30
CA ALA A 5 31.98 -4.95 -35.36
C ALA A 5 32.51 -3.97 -34.31
N GLU A 6 32.03 -2.74 -34.35
CA GLU A 6 32.13 -1.83 -33.21
C GLU A 6 31.40 -2.51 -32.07
N LYS A 7 32.18 -2.91 -31.07
CA LYS A 7 31.67 -3.33 -29.76
C LYS A 7 30.86 -2.18 -29.20
N GLU A 8 29.54 -2.33 -29.20
CA GLU A 8 28.67 -1.63 -28.27
C GLU A 8 29.22 -1.90 -26.87
N VAL A 9 29.91 -0.90 -26.32
CA VAL A 9 30.20 -0.86 -24.90
C VAL A 9 28.84 -0.80 -24.22
N SER A 10 28.45 -1.94 -23.65
CA SER A 10 27.29 -2.11 -22.78
C SER A 10 27.36 -1.06 -21.66
N LYS A 11 26.83 0.14 -21.93
CA LYS A 11 26.44 1.08 -20.89
C LYS A 11 25.38 0.35 -20.07
N SER A 12 25.62 0.24 -18.78
CA SER A 12 24.66 -0.31 -17.81
C SER A 12 23.24 0.12 -18.19
N ARG A 13 22.33 -0.85 -18.31
CA ARG A 13 20.92 -0.63 -18.68
C ARG A 13 20.15 0.21 -17.63
N PHE A 14 20.82 0.56 -16.54
CA PHE A 14 20.26 1.27 -15.40
C PHE A 14 20.88 2.66 -15.29
N PRO A 15 20.06 3.70 -15.10
CA PRO A 15 20.54 5.07 -14.92
C PRO A 15 21.42 5.17 -13.69
N THR A 16 22.50 5.94 -13.82
CA THR A 16 23.50 6.16 -12.77
C THR A 16 23.21 7.41 -11.94
N ASP A 17 22.42 8.34 -12.48
CA ASP A 17 22.01 9.57 -11.81
C ASP A 17 20.76 9.37 -10.93
N ILE A 18 20.65 10.19 -9.87
CA ILE A 18 19.52 10.14 -8.93
C ILE A 18 18.20 10.37 -9.66
N GLN A 19 18.15 11.40 -10.51
CA GLN A 19 16.92 11.76 -11.23
C GLN A 19 16.48 10.64 -12.17
N GLY A 20 17.39 10.05 -12.95
CA GLY A 20 17.11 8.94 -13.84
C GLY A 20 16.59 7.70 -13.09
N LYS A 21 17.08 7.42 -11.87
CA LYS A 21 16.53 6.36 -11.01
C LYS A 21 15.10 6.68 -10.54
N ILE A 22 14.82 7.93 -10.17
CA ILE A 22 13.47 8.39 -9.80
C ILE A 22 12.52 8.28 -11.00
N ASP A 23 12.93 8.73 -12.17
CA ASP A 23 12.14 8.66 -13.41
C ASP A 23 11.86 7.21 -13.79
N THR A 24 12.86 6.33 -13.67
CA THR A 24 12.70 4.89 -13.89
C THR A 24 11.69 4.28 -12.91
N ALA A 25 11.72 4.68 -11.64
CA ALA A 25 10.72 4.24 -10.67
C ALA A 25 9.31 4.69 -11.06
N ILE A 26 9.16 5.93 -11.55
CA ILE A 26 7.88 6.45 -12.05
C ILE A 26 7.40 5.65 -13.27
N ASP A 27 8.28 5.30 -14.20
CA ASP A 27 7.95 4.47 -15.37
C ASP A 27 7.46 3.08 -14.97
N TYR A 28 8.14 2.43 -14.02
CA TYR A 28 7.70 1.13 -13.51
C TYR A 28 6.36 1.23 -12.77
N LYS A 29 6.13 2.30 -12.00
CA LYS A 29 4.81 2.58 -11.42
C LYS A 29 3.74 2.72 -12.51
N ASN A 30 4.03 3.45 -13.59
CA ASN A 30 3.08 3.65 -14.68
C ASN A 30 2.78 2.33 -15.42
N LYS A 31 3.79 1.51 -15.71
CA LYS A 31 3.59 0.14 -16.23
C LYS A 31 2.77 -0.72 -15.29
N GLY A 32 3.01 -0.63 -13.98
CA GLY A 32 2.19 -1.25 -12.96
C GLY A 32 0.72 -0.83 -13.04
N ASN A 33 0.46 0.46 -13.24
CA ASN A 33 -0.90 0.99 -13.41
C ASN A 33 -1.57 0.44 -14.69
N GLU A 34 -0.84 0.25 -15.78
CA GLU A 34 -1.37 -0.38 -17.00
C GLU A 34 -1.74 -1.84 -16.76
N PHE A 35 -0.85 -2.63 -16.14
CA PHE A 35 -1.18 -4.01 -15.76
C PHE A 35 -2.37 -4.08 -14.80
N PHE A 36 -2.50 -3.13 -13.88
CA PHE A 36 -3.63 -3.03 -12.96
C PHE A 36 -4.94 -2.79 -13.69
N LYS A 37 -4.97 -1.84 -14.64
CA LYS A 37 -6.15 -1.56 -15.48
C LYS A 37 -6.56 -2.78 -16.30
N ASN A 38 -5.60 -3.57 -16.77
CA ASN A 38 -5.81 -4.81 -17.52
C ASN A 38 -6.15 -6.02 -16.62
N GLY A 39 -6.35 -5.85 -15.30
CA GLY A 39 -6.66 -6.93 -14.36
C GLY A 39 -5.50 -7.89 -14.08
N MET A 40 -4.30 -7.63 -14.60
CA MET A 40 -3.11 -8.45 -14.41
C MET A 40 -2.39 -8.10 -13.09
N PHE A 41 -3.07 -8.28 -11.96
CA PHE A 41 -2.60 -7.82 -10.64
C PHE A 41 -1.24 -8.38 -10.22
N LYS A 42 -0.94 -9.65 -10.53
CA LYS A 42 0.39 -10.24 -10.23
C LYS A 42 1.52 -9.53 -10.99
N LYS A 43 1.31 -9.22 -12.28
CA LYS A 43 2.29 -8.46 -13.09
C LYS A 43 2.39 -7.00 -12.62
N ALA A 44 1.27 -6.42 -12.21
CA ALA A 44 1.26 -5.08 -11.62
C ALA A 44 2.13 -5.03 -10.36
N ILE A 45 1.97 -5.99 -9.44
CA ILE A 45 2.80 -6.12 -8.23
C ILE A 45 4.28 -6.18 -8.61
N VAL A 46 4.68 -7.02 -9.56
CA VAL A 46 6.09 -7.11 -9.99
C VAL A 46 6.62 -5.75 -10.45
N ASN A 47 5.87 -5.02 -11.29
CA ASN A 47 6.31 -3.70 -11.77
C ASN A 47 6.36 -2.66 -10.65
N TYR A 48 5.39 -2.65 -9.72
CA TYR A 48 5.45 -1.80 -8.55
C TYR A 48 6.62 -2.14 -7.62
N SER A 49 6.92 -3.42 -7.42
CA SER A 49 8.09 -3.86 -6.64
C SER A 49 9.41 -3.43 -7.30
N MET A 50 9.48 -3.48 -8.64
CA MET A 50 10.63 -2.93 -9.38
C MET A 50 10.77 -1.43 -9.15
N ALA A 51 9.67 -0.66 -9.19
CA ALA A 51 9.70 0.77 -8.86
C ALA A 51 10.26 1.03 -7.46
N LEU A 52 9.82 0.27 -6.45
CA LEU A 52 10.35 0.37 -5.08
C LEU A 52 11.83 -0.02 -4.98
N ALA A 53 12.33 -0.92 -5.82
CA ALA A 53 13.75 -1.27 -5.82
C ALA A 53 14.61 -0.07 -6.27
N PHE A 54 14.16 0.66 -7.30
CA PHE A 54 14.85 1.88 -7.76
C PHE A 54 14.83 2.99 -6.74
N THR A 55 13.71 3.18 -6.02
CA THR A 55 13.64 4.18 -4.95
C THR A 55 14.46 3.75 -3.73
N LYS A 56 14.57 2.45 -3.43
CA LYS A 56 15.31 1.93 -2.25
C LYS A 56 16.82 1.98 -2.43
N GLY A 57 17.31 1.86 -3.65
CA GLY A 57 18.74 1.96 -4.01
C GLY A 57 19.21 3.38 -4.34
N LEU A 58 18.53 4.40 -3.81
CA LEU A 58 18.97 5.80 -3.90
C LEU A 58 19.94 6.10 -2.73
N PRO A 59 21.11 6.69 -3.01
CA PRO A 59 22.11 7.01 -1.98
C PRO A 59 21.55 8.06 -1.01
N GLY A 60 21.74 7.86 0.31
CA GLY A 60 21.28 8.78 1.36
C GLY A 60 19.82 8.61 1.80
N ARG A 61 19.09 7.59 1.30
CA ARG A 61 17.68 7.37 1.64
C ARG A 61 17.53 6.82 3.07
N LYS A 62 16.75 7.50 3.93
CA LYS A 62 16.54 7.11 5.35
C LYS A 62 15.88 5.73 5.54
N GLN A 63 15.15 5.26 4.53
CA GLN A 63 14.43 3.97 4.54
C GLN A 63 15.13 2.89 3.71
N GLY A 64 16.32 3.18 3.16
CA GLY A 64 17.12 2.23 2.39
C GLY A 64 17.96 1.34 3.31
N LEU A 65 18.42 0.20 2.80
CA LEU A 65 19.33 -0.70 3.52
C LEU A 65 20.63 0.03 3.94
N GLU A 66 21.04 1.04 3.16
CA GLU A 66 22.21 1.87 3.39
C GLU A 66 22.00 2.98 4.43
N GLY A 67 20.76 3.40 4.71
CA GLY A 67 20.48 4.43 5.72
C GLY A 67 20.85 4.02 7.14
N VAL A 68 20.92 2.70 7.40
CA VAL A 68 21.38 2.14 8.67
C VAL A 68 22.91 1.92 8.66
N SER A 69 23.50 1.64 7.50
CA SER A 69 24.94 1.39 7.34
C SER A 69 25.78 2.67 7.20
N GLN A 70 25.27 3.73 6.57
CA GLN A 70 25.98 5.01 6.41
C GLN A 70 26.09 5.82 7.70
N MET A 71 25.21 5.60 8.70
CA MET A 71 25.44 6.17 10.04
C MET A 71 26.64 5.55 10.76
N ALA A 72 27.08 4.36 10.35
CA ALA A 72 28.19 3.62 10.98
C ALA A 72 29.53 3.73 10.23
N MET A 73 29.57 4.28 9.01
CA MET A 73 30.74 4.25 8.12
C MET A 73 30.88 5.59 7.36
N ASN A 74 30.99 6.72 8.05
CA ASN A 74 31.24 8.03 7.41
C ASN A 74 32.72 8.44 7.39
N GLU A 75 33.63 7.48 7.22
CA GLU A 75 35.00 7.77 6.80
C GLU A 75 35.33 6.91 5.58
N SER A 76 35.56 7.56 4.43
CA SER A 76 36.33 7.02 3.28
C SER A 76 35.61 6.49 2.03
N ILE A 77 34.44 7.02 1.62
CA ILE A 77 34.02 6.87 0.21
C ILE A 77 33.65 8.24 -0.37
N GLY A 78 34.17 8.53 -1.56
CA GLY A 78 34.12 9.83 -2.23
C GLY A 78 32.71 10.38 -2.42
N SER A 79 32.64 11.63 -2.85
CA SER A 79 31.41 12.42 -3.06
C SER A 79 30.45 11.78 -4.07
N GLU A 80 29.73 10.75 -3.65
CA GLU A 80 28.50 10.34 -4.31
C GLU A 80 27.45 11.42 -4.03
N GLU A 81 26.86 11.94 -5.10
CA GLU A 81 25.76 12.90 -5.01
C GLU A 81 24.64 12.27 -4.18
N GLN A 82 24.33 12.87 -3.04
CA GLN A 82 23.28 12.38 -2.13
C GLN A 82 21.94 12.98 -2.53
N ILE A 83 20.87 12.22 -2.29
CA ILE A 83 19.51 12.72 -2.50
C ILE A 83 19.24 13.94 -1.61
N SER A 84 18.65 14.99 -2.17
CA SER A 84 18.26 16.16 -1.37
C SER A 84 17.12 15.81 -0.41
N PRO A 85 16.94 16.51 0.72
CA PRO A 85 15.81 16.29 1.62
C PRO A 85 14.45 16.40 0.93
N GLU A 86 14.32 17.31 -0.04
CA GLU A 86 13.09 17.49 -0.84
C GLU A 86 12.85 16.30 -1.76
N GLN A 87 13.91 15.77 -2.40
CA GLN A 87 13.83 14.57 -3.22
C GLN A 87 13.51 13.33 -2.38
N ASP A 88 14.10 13.18 -1.19
CA ASP A 88 13.81 12.08 -0.25
C ASP A 88 12.33 12.11 0.17
N ALA A 89 11.80 13.29 0.49
CA ALA A 89 10.38 13.46 0.80
C ALA A 89 9.48 13.11 -0.39
N ALA A 90 9.82 13.58 -1.60
CA ALA A 90 9.06 13.26 -2.82
C ALA A 90 9.09 11.77 -3.16
N VAL A 91 10.24 11.11 -2.98
CA VAL A 91 10.39 9.66 -3.15
C VAL A 91 9.63 8.90 -2.06
N GLY A 92 9.59 9.40 -0.83
CA GLY A 92 8.78 8.83 0.25
C GLY A 92 7.29 8.84 -0.09
N GLU A 93 6.77 9.96 -0.59
CA GLU A 93 5.38 10.06 -1.08
C GLU A 93 5.12 9.11 -2.26
N LEU A 94 6.07 9.00 -3.19
CA LEU A 94 6.00 8.03 -4.29
C LEU A 94 5.93 6.58 -3.77
N ASP A 95 6.75 6.22 -2.80
CA ASP A 95 6.74 4.90 -2.15
C ASP A 95 5.39 4.61 -1.49
N VAL A 96 4.79 5.59 -0.80
CA VAL A 96 3.44 5.46 -0.20
C VAL A 96 2.41 5.15 -1.27
N VAL A 97 2.43 5.87 -2.39
CA VAL A 97 1.52 5.65 -3.53
C VAL A 97 1.71 4.25 -4.11
N ILE A 98 2.95 3.83 -4.37
CA ILE A 98 3.26 2.52 -4.95
C ILE A 98 2.80 1.40 -4.01
N LYS A 99 3.11 1.48 -2.72
CA LYS A 99 2.69 0.50 -1.71
C LYS A 99 1.16 0.43 -1.60
N THR A 100 0.47 1.57 -1.67
CA THR A 100 -1.00 1.62 -1.68
C THR A 100 -1.58 0.88 -2.90
N ASN A 101 -0.93 0.99 -4.07
CA ASN A 101 -1.32 0.26 -5.27
C ASN A 101 -1.04 -1.25 -5.16
N ILE A 102 0.10 -1.65 -4.59
CA ILE A 102 0.43 -3.07 -4.31
C ILE A 102 -0.61 -3.66 -3.36
N ALA A 103 -0.94 -2.98 -2.27
CA ALA A 103 -1.97 -3.42 -1.32
C ALA A 103 -3.33 -3.61 -2.02
N THR A 104 -3.71 -2.67 -2.89
CA THR A 104 -4.91 -2.78 -3.71
C THR A 104 -4.88 -4.02 -4.62
N CYS A 105 -3.72 -4.35 -5.21
CA CYS A 105 -3.55 -5.58 -5.99
C CYS A 105 -3.76 -6.84 -5.13
N HIS A 106 -3.21 -6.87 -3.90
CA HIS A 106 -3.40 -7.99 -2.98
C HIS A 106 -4.87 -8.17 -2.59
N MET A 107 -5.59 -7.09 -2.32
CA MET A 107 -7.04 -7.16 -2.10
C MET A 107 -7.79 -7.72 -3.32
N LYS A 108 -7.42 -7.32 -4.54
CA LYS A 108 -7.99 -7.85 -5.78
C LYS A 108 -7.67 -9.34 -6.00
N LEU A 109 -6.60 -9.84 -5.38
CA LEU A 109 -6.22 -11.25 -5.35
C LEU A 109 -6.77 -12.00 -4.13
N SER A 110 -7.68 -11.39 -3.36
CA SER A 110 -8.25 -11.96 -2.13
C SER A 110 -7.21 -12.31 -1.05
N ASP A 111 -6.12 -11.54 -0.99
CA ASP A 111 -5.06 -11.68 0.01
C ASP A 111 -5.02 -10.42 0.92
N PRO A 112 -6.00 -10.25 1.83
CA PRO A 112 -6.08 -9.07 2.68
C PRO A 112 -4.96 -9.01 3.73
N VAL A 113 -4.34 -10.16 4.07
CA VAL A 113 -3.24 -10.23 5.03
C VAL A 113 -2.01 -9.52 4.49
N LYS A 114 -1.55 -9.90 3.28
CA LYS A 114 -0.43 -9.19 2.63
C LYS A 114 -0.77 -7.74 2.32
N SER A 115 -2.03 -7.44 1.98
CA SER A 115 -2.47 -6.06 1.82
C SER A 115 -2.22 -5.23 3.08
N LEU A 116 -2.56 -5.75 4.26
CA LEU A 116 -2.37 -5.04 5.54
C LEU A 116 -0.90 -4.87 5.90
N GLU A 117 -0.04 -5.84 5.58
CA GLU A 117 1.42 -5.74 5.76
C GLU A 117 2.00 -4.57 4.95
N VAL A 118 1.69 -4.53 3.65
CA VAL A 118 2.16 -3.47 2.75
C VAL A 118 1.60 -2.10 3.15
N ILE A 119 0.34 -2.05 3.59
CA ILE A 119 -0.29 -0.82 4.11
C ILE A 119 0.43 -0.32 5.36
N ARG A 120 0.81 -1.20 6.28
CA ARG A 120 1.57 -0.83 7.47
C ARG A 120 2.90 -0.19 7.10
N GLU A 121 3.61 -0.75 6.13
CA GLU A 121 4.86 -0.18 5.62
C GLU A 121 4.68 1.14 4.86
N ALA A 122 3.50 1.42 4.31
CA ALA A 122 3.20 2.71 3.70
C ALA A 122 2.91 3.77 4.77
N LEU A 123 2.12 3.41 5.78
CA LEU A 123 1.77 4.30 6.89
C LEU A 123 2.96 4.59 7.83
N SER A 124 4.01 3.75 7.85
CA SER A 124 5.25 4.10 8.53
C SER A 124 6.04 5.22 7.84
N ILE A 125 5.75 5.50 6.56
CA ILE A 125 6.33 6.62 5.81
C ILE A 125 5.48 7.86 5.99
N ASN A 126 4.18 7.75 5.71
CA ASN A 126 3.21 8.83 5.89
C ASN A 126 1.99 8.29 6.65
N PRO A 127 1.90 8.50 7.98
CA PRO A 127 0.80 8.03 8.81
C PRO A 127 -0.57 8.63 8.43
N ASN A 128 -0.56 9.84 7.85
CA ASN A 128 -1.75 10.61 7.55
C ASN A 128 -2.25 10.43 6.10
N ALA A 129 -1.68 9.48 5.35
CA ALA A 129 -2.06 9.22 3.98
C ALA A 129 -3.50 8.65 3.89
N TRP A 130 -4.49 9.52 3.73
CA TRP A 130 -5.91 9.17 3.83
C TRP A 130 -6.34 8.07 2.84
N LYS A 131 -5.76 8.03 1.63
CA LYS A 131 -6.02 6.96 0.64
C LYS A 131 -5.55 5.61 1.17
N THR A 132 -4.39 5.58 1.80
CA THR A 132 -3.79 4.38 2.42
C THR A 132 -4.62 3.92 3.62
N LEU A 133 -5.06 4.85 4.48
CA LEU A 133 -5.98 4.55 5.58
C LEU A 133 -7.33 4.01 5.07
N MET A 134 -7.87 4.59 4.00
CA MET A 134 -9.09 4.08 3.35
C MET A 134 -8.89 2.64 2.84
N ARG A 135 -7.76 2.33 2.19
CA ARG A 135 -7.41 0.94 1.79
C ARG A 135 -7.26 0.02 2.99
N LYS A 136 -6.71 0.50 4.12
CA LYS A 136 -6.61 -0.27 5.38
C LYS A 136 -7.99 -0.67 5.88
N ALA A 137 -8.95 0.24 5.82
CA ALA A 137 -10.33 -0.05 6.20
C ALA A 137 -10.99 -1.06 5.24
N GLU A 138 -10.78 -0.93 3.93
CA GLU A 138 -11.27 -1.92 2.95
C GLU A 138 -10.70 -3.32 3.22
N ALA A 139 -9.40 -3.44 3.47
CA ALA A 139 -8.76 -4.71 3.81
C ALA A 139 -9.26 -5.26 5.17
N THR A 140 -9.48 -4.39 6.14
CA THR A 140 -10.06 -4.76 7.45
C THR A 140 -11.50 -5.31 7.30
N LEU A 141 -12.29 -4.74 6.39
CA LEU A 141 -13.62 -5.27 6.06
C LEU A 141 -13.54 -6.67 5.44
N MET A 142 -12.51 -6.96 4.64
CA MET A 142 -12.33 -8.30 4.03
C MET A 142 -12.03 -9.39 5.07
N ILE A 143 -11.46 -9.03 6.22
CA ILE A 143 -11.25 -9.95 7.35
C ILE A 143 -12.40 -9.92 8.37
N ASN A 144 -13.56 -9.35 7.99
CA ASN A 144 -14.80 -9.32 8.77
C ASN A 144 -14.71 -8.57 10.12
N ASP A 145 -13.94 -7.47 10.17
CA ASP A 145 -13.86 -6.56 11.33
C ASP A 145 -14.39 -5.14 10.96
N PRO A 146 -15.71 -4.99 10.76
CA PRO A 146 -16.27 -3.74 10.27
C PRO A 146 -16.23 -2.59 11.30
N GLU A 147 -16.27 -2.87 12.59
CA GLU A 147 -16.15 -1.87 13.65
C GLU A 147 -14.79 -1.19 13.62
N LYS A 148 -13.70 -1.96 13.48
CA LYS A 148 -12.35 -1.41 13.32
C LYS A 148 -12.22 -0.63 12.03
N ALA A 149 -12.84 -1.10 10.94
CA ALA A 149 -12.85 -0.35 9.67
C ALA A 149 -13.50 1.04 9.82
N VAL A 150 -14.62 1.16 10.55
CA VAL A 150 -15.27 2.46 10.82
C VAL A 150 -14.36 3.40 11.61
N LYS A 151 -13.61 2.89 12.59
CA LYS A 151 -12.63 3.68 13.35
C LYS A 151 -11.53 4.22 12.45
N ILE A 152 -10.95 3.36 11.62
CA ILE A 152 -9.92 3.74 10.64
C ILE A 152 -10.44 4.78 9.63
N LEU A 153 -11.67 4.66 9.15
CA LEU A 153 -12.25 5.62 8.21
C LEU A 153 -12.54 6.97 8.87
N THR A 154 -12.85 6.97 10.16
CA THR A 154 -13.05 8.22 10.92
C THR A 154 -11.73 8.96 11.11
N GLU A 155 -10.63 8.23 11.36
CA GLU A 155 -9.26 8.78 11.32
C GLU A 155 -8.91 9.27 9.90
N ALA A 156 -9.17 8.48 8.85
CA ALA A 156 -8.89 8.89 7.48
C ALA A 156 -9.59 10.22 7.09
N SER A 157 -10.81 10.44 7.58
CA SER A 157 -11.57 11.68 7.33
C SER A 157 -10.93 12.92 7.97
N THR A 158 -10.13 12.83 9.03
CA THR A 158 -9.48 14.01 9.62
C THR A 158 -8.30 14.49 8.77
N HIS A 159 -7.78 13.63 7.90
CA HIS A 159 -6.63 13.90 7.03
C HIS A 159 -7.01 14.13 5.55
N ALA A 160 -8.29 13.95 5.20
CA ALA A 160 -8.81 14.20 3.86
C ALA A 160 -9.20 15.67 3.68
N ALA A 161 -8.44 16.40 2.85
CA ALA A 161 -8.63 17.83 2.66
C ALA A 161 -9.72 18.21 1.64
N ASP A 162 -10.00 17.34 0.67
CA ASP A 162 -10.94 17.63 -0.43
C ASP A 162 -12.27 16.88 -0.30
N GLU A 163 -13.33 17.44 -0.88
CA GLU A 163 -14.69 16.88 -0.82
C GLU A 163 -14.79 15.51 -1.51
N ALA A 164 -14.01 15.29 -2.56
CA ALA A 164 -13.97 14.01 -3.27
C ALA A 164 -13.41 12.88 -2.39
N ALA A 165 -12.40 13.18 -1.58
CA ALA A 165 -11.80 12.30 -0.60
C ALA A 165 -12.78 11.97 0.51
N GLN A 166 -13.46 12.99 1.07
CA GLN A 166 -14.49 12.79 2.08
C GLN A 166 -15.63 11.92 1.55
N THR A 167 -16.08 12.17 0.32
CA THR A 167 -17.11 11.36 -0.34
C THR A 167 -16.68 9.92 -0.54
N ALA A 168 -15.42 9.69 -0.94
CA ALA A 168 -14.87 8.34 -1.10
C ALA A 168 -14.81 7.58 0.23
N ILE A 169 -14.33 8.22 1.29
CA ILE A 169 -14.27 7.65 2.64
C ILE A 169 -15.67 7.33 3.17
N LEU A 170 -16.62 8.25 2.99
CA LEU A 170 -18.00 8.08 3.43
C LEU A 170 -18.65 6.85 2.79
N LYS A 171 -18.46 6.63 1.48
CA LYS A 171 -18.98 5.44 0.79
C LYS A 171 -18.47 4.13 1.39
N VAL A 172 -17.19 4.07 1.75
CA VAL A 172 -16.63 2.87 2.41
C VAL A 172 -17.18 2.74 3.83
N LYS A 173 -17.38 3.86 4.54
CA LYS A 173 -17.91 3.89 5.90
C LYS A 173 -19.37 3.41 5.95
N GLU A 174 -20.20 3.84 5.01
CA GLU A 174 -21.57 3.36 4.85
C GLU A 174 -21.62 1.85 4.59
N LYS A 175 -20.72 1.33 3.75
CA LYS A 175 -20.60 -0.11 3.52
C LYS A 175 -20.24 -0.85 4.82
N ALA A 176 -19.28 -0.35 5.58
CA ALA A 176 -18.89 -0.93 6.86
C ALA A 176 -20.08 -0.95 7.85
N GLN A 177 -20.78 0.17 8.00
CA GLN A 177 -21.96 0.27 8.86
C GLN A 177 -23.10 -0.66 8.44
N LYS A 178 -23.29 -0.86 7.13
CA LYS A 178 -24.27 -1.83 6.62
C LYS A 178 -23.90 -3.26 7.04
N VAL A 179 -22.62 -3.63 7.02
CA VAL A 179 -22.17 -4.95 7.48
C VAL A 179 -22.43 -5.11 8.98
N ILE A 180 -22.14 -4.11 9.81
CA ILE A 180 -22.43 -4.12 11.26
C ILE A 180 -23.92 -4.39 11.51
N LYS A 181 -24.81 -3.59 10.88
CA LYS A 181 -26.27 -3.78 11.03
C LYS A 181 -26.73 -5.17 10.60
N GLN A 182 -26.12 -5.75 9.57
CA GLN A 182 -26.44 -7.11 9.12
C GLN A 182 -25.95 -8.16 10.13
N GLN A 183 -24.79 -7.98 10.74
CA GLN A 183 -24.26 -8.85 11.78
C GLN A 183 -25.14 -8.80 13.04
N GLU A 184 -25.51 -7.61 13.50
CA GLU A 184 -26.42 -7.41 14.64
C GLU A 184 -27.79 -8.06 14.39
N ALA A 185 -28.37 -7.86 13.20
CA ALA A 185 -29.64 -8.47 12.85
C ALA A 185 -29.57 -10.01 12.83
N LYS A 186 -28.46 -10.58 12.35
CA LYS A 186 -28.23 -12.04 12.37
C LYS A 186 -28.06 -12.55 13.80
N GLN A 187 -27.27 -11.85 14.61
CA GLN A 187 -27.07 -12.20 16.02
C GLN A 187 -28.39 -12.16 16.79
N ARG A 188 -29.18 -11.08 16.66
CA ARG A 188 -30.49 -10.96 17.31
C ARG A 188 -31.44 -12.10 16.95
N LYS A 189 -31.49 -12.50 15.67
CA LYS A 189 -32.28 -13.67 15.23
C LYS A 189 -31.76 -14.98 15.83
N ALA A 190 -30.44 -15.18 15.84
CA ALA A 190 -29.84 -16.37 16.42
C ALA A 190 -30.13 -16.49 17.92
N PHE A 191 -30.00 -15.40 18.68
CA PHE A 191 -30.33 -15.37 20.10
C PHE A 191 -31.82 -15.58 20.39
N GLY A 192 -32.71 -14.99 19.58
CA GLY A 192 -34.16 -15.24 19.70
C GLY A 192 -34.51 -16.72 19.55
N ASN A 193 -33.96 -17.38 18.53
CA ASN A 193 -34.19 -18.81 18.31
C ASN A 193 -33.63 -19.69 19.44
N ILE A 194 -32.52 -19.29 20.06
CA ILE A 194 -31.95 -20.02 21.21
C ILE A 194 -32.86 -19.88 22.43
N PHE A 195 -33.39 -18.68 22.70
CA PHE A 195 -34.28 -18.43 23.82
C PHE A 195 -35.62 -19.18 23.68
N GLU A 196 -36.22 -19.18 22.50
CA GLU A 196 -37.44 -19.96 22.21
C GLU A 196 -37.24 -21.46 22.44
N LYS A 197 -36.11 -22.00 22.00
CA LYS A 197 -35.77 -23.42 22.23
C LYS A 197 -35.52 -23.75 23.70
N ALA A 198 -34.89 -22.84 24.45
CA ALA A 198 -34.65 -23.03 25.87
C ALA A 198 -35.97 -23.08 26.66
N ASN A 199 -36.88 -22.14 26.39
CA ASN A 199 -38.21 -22.14 27.01
C ASN A 199 -39.00 -23.41 26.67
N ALA A 200 -39.00 -23.85 25.40
CA ALA A 200 -39.69 -25.07 25.00
C ALA A 200 -39.14 -26.35 25.66
N LEU A 201 -37.86 -26.36 26.05
CA LEU A 201 -37.24 -27.48 26.77
C LEU A 201 -37.56 -27.46 28.26
N ASP A 202 -37.75 -26.29 28.86
CA ASP A 202 -38.15 -26.15 30.26
C ASP A 202 -39.65 -26.41 30.44
N ASP A 203 -40.50 -26.05 29.46
CA ASP A 203 -41.94 -26.38 29.45
C ASP A 203 -42.21 -27.89 29.26
N ALA A 204 -41.22 -28.66 28.79
CA ALA A 204 -41.33 -30.10 28.53
C ALA A 204 -40.85 -30.98 29.70
N LYS A 205 -40.44 -30.39 30.83
CA LYS A 205 -40.01 -31.08 32.07
C LYS A 205 -41.11 -31.02 33.13
#